data_AF-A0A925ILS0-F1
#
_entry.id   AF-A0A925ILS0-F1
#
_cell.length_a   1.000
_cell.length_b   1.000
_cell.length_c   1.000
_cell.angle_alpha   90.00
_cell.angle_beta   90.00
_cell.angle_gamma   90.00
#
_symmetry.space_group_name_H-M   'P 1'
#
loop_
_entity.id
_entity.type
_entity.pdbx_description
1 polymer ?
#
loop_
_entity_poly.entity_id
_entity_poly.type
_entity_poly.pdbx_seq_one_letter_code
_entity_poly.pdbx_strand_id
1 'polypeptide(L)'
;MAIALLGMQTLPALAQPNPYQAMRNALYTQAERTIVDGEVLRILDLVGLRANQLRLLRNAIFARHGRTFATPQLQAYFNSRPWYRPHADYSDDQLSPVDKRNIKIVQAAELSL
;
A
#
# COMPACT_ATOMS: atom_id res chain seq x y z
N MET A 1 -44.61 -31.13 -25.80
CA MET A 1 -44.02 -30.26 -24.75
C MET A 1 -42.57 -30.02 -25.11
N ALA A 2 -42.26 -28.82 -25.63
CA ALA A 2 -40.90 -28.45 -26.03
C ALA A 2 -40.14 -27.94 -24.81
N ILE A 3 -39.11 -28.67 -24.38
CA ILE A 3 -38.20 -28.21 -23.34
C ILE A 3 -37.18 -27.30 -24.03
N ALA A 4 -37.30 -26.00 -23.80
CA ALA A 4 -36.34 -25.02 -24.25
C ALA A 4 -35.01 -25.21 -23.51
N LEU A 5 -33.96 -25.60 -24.24
CA LEU A 5 -32.57 -25.47 -23.79
C LEU A 5 -32.27 -23.96 -23.64
N LEU A 6 -32.39 -23.43 -22.44
CA LEU A 6 -31.84 -22.10 -22.14
C LEU A 6 -30.32 -22.21 -22.20
N GLY A 7 -29.74 -21.45 -23.12
CA GLY A 7 -28.31 -21.44 -23.41
C GLY A 7 -27.46 -21.18 -22.17
N MET A 8 -26.38 -21.93 -22.05
CA MET A 8 -25.26 -21.57 -21.20
C MET A 8 -24.70 -20.23 -21.68
N GLN A 9 -25.17 -19.14 -21.08
CA GLN A 9 -24.45 -17.88 -21.14
C GLN A 9 -23.14 -18.13 -20.41
N THR A 10 -22.03 -18.11 -21.14
CA THR A 10 -20.71 -18.05 -20.54
C THR A 10 -20.69 -16.79 -19.70
N LEU A 11 -20.64 -16.95 -18.37
CA LEU A 11 -20.39 -15.84 -17.45
C LEU A 11 -19.12 -15.14 -17.97
N PRO A 12 -19.15 -13.83 -18.28
CA PRO A 12 -17.94 -13.13 -18.70
C PRO A 12 -16.92 -13.38 -17.59
N ALA A 13 -15.72 -13.82 -17.97
CA ALA A 13 -14.62 -13.99 -17.03
C ALA A 13 -14.53 -12.70 -16.21
N LEU A 14 -15.02 -12.74 -14.96
CA LEU A 14 -14.86 -11.65 -14.01
C LEU A 14 -13.39 -11.31 -14.09
N ALA A 15 -13.06 -10.08 -14.52
CA ALA A 15 -11.71 -9.69 -14.89
C ALA A 15 -10.75 -9.94 -13.71
N GLN A 16 -10.24 -11.17 -13.62
CA GLN A 16 -9.38 -11.58 -12.52
C GLN A 16 -8.12 -10.75 -12.69
N PRO A 17 -7.63 -10.09 -11.64
CA PRO A 17 -6.42 -9.31 -11.74
C PRO A 17 -5.32 -10.20 -12.31
N ASN A 18 -4.58 -9.68 -13.30
CA ASN A 18 -3.40 -10.35 -13.80
C ASN A 18 -2.56 -10.84 -12.59
N PRO A 19 -2.11 -12.11 -12.55
CA PRO A 19 -1.41 -12.69 -11.40
C PRO A 19 -0.23 -11.82 -10.90
N TYR A 20 0.46 -11.10 -11.80
CA TYR A 20 1.49 -10.15 -11.42
C TYR A 20 0.96 -8.94 -10.64
N GLN A 21 -0.24 -8.46 -10.95
CA GLN A 21 -0.90 -7.40 -10.18
C GLN A 21 -1.36 -7.92 -8.81
N ALA A 22 -1.94 -9.12 -8.75
CA ALA A 22 -2.36 -9.73 -7.49
C ALA A 22 -1.17 -9.92 -6.54
N MET A 23 -0.06 -10.47 -7.04
CA MET A 23 1.18 -10.62 -6.28
C MET A 23 1.72 -9.28 -5.79
N ARG A 24 1.78 -8.26 -6.67
CA ARG A 24 2.25 -6.92 -6.29
C ARG A 24 1.37 -6.28 -5.21
N ASN A 25 0.06 -6.45 -5.29
CA ASN A 25 -0.86 -5.94 -4.29
C ASN A 25 -0.67 -6.65 -2.94
N ALA A 26 -0.38 -7.95 -2.96
CA ALA A 26 -0.05 -8.70 -1.75
C ALA A 26 1.26 -8.21 -1.12
N LEU A 27 2.32 -7.99 -1.93
CA LEU A 27 3.59 -7.41 -1.48
C LEU A 27 3.38 -6.02 -0.85
N TYR A 28 2.62 -5.15 -1.52
CA TYR A 28 2.29 -3.82 -0.98
C TYR A 28 1.58 -3.91 0.37
N THR A 29 0.56 -4.78 0.46
CA THR A 29 -0.23 -4.94 1.68
C THR A 29 0.61 -5.47 2.83
N GLN A 30 1.53 -6.41 2.55
CA GLN A 30 2.45 -6.90 3.56
C GLN A 30 3.41 -5.82 4.04
N ALA A 31 4.01 -5.05 3.14
CA ALA A 31 4.90 -3.94 3.49
C ALA A 31 4.17 -2.84 4.30
N GLU A 32 2.93 -2.50 3.94
CA GLU A 32 2.11 -1.54 4.68
C GLU A 32 1.85 -2.04 6.11
N ARG A 33 1.48 -3.32 6.28
CA ARG A 33 1.30 -3.92 7.61
C ARG A 33 2.57 -3.84 8.45
N THR A 34 3.71 -4.27 7.91
CA THR A 34 5.01 -4.20 8.60
C THR A 34 5.34 -2.77 9.06
N ILE A 35 5.05 -1.76 8.25
CA ILE A 35 5.21 -0.34 8.67
C ILE A 35 4.27 -0.01 9.84
N VAL A 36 2.98 -0.34 9.72
CA VAL A 36 1.96 -0.04 10.74
C VAL A 36 2.27 -0.72 12.07
N ASP A 37 2.72 -1.97 12.02
CA ASP A 37 3.12 -2.77 13.19
C ASP A 37 4.42 -2.26 13.84
N GLY A 38 5.14 -1.35 13.17
CA GLY A 38 6.39 -0.78 13.68
C GLY A 38 7.59 -1.70 13.55
N GLU A 39 7.53 -2.60 12.57
CA GLU A 39 8.58 -3.57 12.28
C GLU A 39 9.49 -3.10 11.15
N VAL A 40 10.66 -3.73 11.04
CA VAL A 40 11.67 -3.39 10.03
C VAL A 40 11.32 -4.06 8.71
N LEU A 41 11.18 -3.26 7.65
CA LEU A 41 11.03 -3.76 6.28
C LEU A 41 12.28 -4.52 5.84
N ARG A 42 12.11 -5.53 4.98
CA ARG A 42 13.22 -6.09 4.22
C ARG A 42 13.16 -5.55 2.80
N ILE A 43 14.31 -5.28 2.21
CA ILE A 43 14.39 -4.76 0.82
C ILE A 43 13.70 -5.70 -0.17
N LEU A 44 13.77 -7.01 0.08
CA LEU A 44 13.14 -8.04 -0.74
C LEU A 44 11.61 -7.95 -0.77
N ASP A 45 10.98 -7.43 0.30
CA ASP A 45 9.53 -7.26 0.38
C ASP A 45 9.02 -6.10 -0.51
N LEU A 46 9.95 -5.28 -1.04
CA LEU A 46 9.65 -4.15 -1.91
C LEU A 46 9.93 -4.43 -3.39
N VAL A 47 10.58 -5.55 -3.71
CA VAL A 47 10.95 -5.92 -5.08
C VAL A 47 9.68 -6.14 -5.91
N GLY A 48 9.58 -5.44 -7.05
CA GLY A 48 8.43 -5.52 -7.95
C GLY A 48 7.28 -4.57 -7.64
N LEU A 49 7.38 -3.79 -6.55
CA LEU A 49 6.49 -2.65 -6.31
C LEU A 49 6.81 -1.52 -7.29
N ARG A 50 5.78 -0.74 -7.64
CA ARG A 50 5.91 0.42 -8.53
C ARG A 50 6.31 1.67 -7.75
N ALA A 51 6.86 2.66 -8.45
CA ALA A 51 7.26 3.94 -7.85
C ALA A 51 6.13 4.63 -7.05
N ASN A 52 4.90 4.57 -7.54
CA ASN A 52 3.75 5.11 -6.81
C ASN A 52 3.44 4.35 -5.52
N GLN A 53 3.59 3.02 -5.51
CA GLN A 53 3.41 2.19 -4.31
C GLN A 53 4.52 2.44 -3.28
N LEU A 54 5.78 2.54 -3.73
CA LEU A 54 6.90 2.89 -2.84
C LEU A 54 6.70 4.27 -2.22
N ARG A 55 6.26 5.26 -3.01
CA ARG A 55 5.90 6.59 -2.49
C ARG A 55 4.81 6.50 -1.42
N LEU A 56 3.78 5.67 -1.63
CA LEU A 56 2.72 5.47 -0.63
C LEU A 56 3.27 4.82 0.65
N LEU A 57 4.11 3.79 0.55
CA LEU A 57 4.77 3.17 1.72
C LEU A 57 5.63 4.18 2.49
N ARG A 58 6.44 4.99 1.80
CA ARG A 58 7.22 6.04 2.46
C ARG A 58 6.33 7.03 3.20
N ASN A 59 5.19 7.40 2.63
CA ASN A 59 4.23 8.29 3.30
C ASN A 59 3.48 7.59 4.45
N ALA A 60 3.26 6.27 4.37
CA ALA A 60 2.62 5.49 5.42
C ALA A 60 3.43 5.53 6.73
N ILE A 61 4.76 5.60 6.65
CA ILE A 61 5.64 5.76 7.81
C ILE A 61 5.29 7.03 8.60
N PHE A 62 5.08 8.15 7.92
CA PHE A 62 4.69 9.39 8.58
C PHE A 62 3.20 9.41 8.97
N ALA A 63 2.33 8.83 8.13
CA ALA A 63 0.89 8.74 8.40
C ALA A 63 0.60 7.92 9.65
N ARG A 64 1.40 6.89 9.92
CA ARG A 64 1.32 6.08 11.15
C ARG A 64 1.39 6.92 12.43
N HIS A 65 2.12 8.04 12.36
CA HIS A 65 2.26 9.02 13.44
C HIS A 65 1.32 10.22 13.29
N GLY A 66 0.29 10.14 12.44
CA GLY A 66 -0.75 11.17 12.33
C GLY A 66 -0.41 12.36 11.43
N ARG A 67 0.67 12.30 10.62
CA ARG A 67 1.00 13.36 9.65
C ARG A 67 -0.15 13.61 8.68
N THR A 68 -0.58 14.87 8.57
CA THR A 68 -1.50 15.33 7.52
C THR A 68 -0.76 15.67 6.21
N PHE A 69 -1.48 15.61 5.09
CA PHE A 69 -0.92 15.78 3.75
C PHE A 69 -1.65 16.91 3.02
N ALA A 70 -0.89 17.88 2.49
CA ALA A 70 -1.44 18.97 1.71
C ALA A 70 -2.01 18.52 0.35
N THR A 71 -1.47 17.43 -0.23
CA THR A 71 -1.96 16.89 -1.49
C THR A 71 -3.31 16.18 -1.26
N PRO A 72 -4.43 16.66 -1.87
CA PRO A 72 -5.76 16.13 -1.57
C PRO A 72 -5.90 14.63 -1.84
N GLN A 73 -5.30 14.13 -2.94
CA GLN A 73 -5.35 12.71 -3.28
C GLN A 73 -4.61 11.84 -2.24
N LEU A 74 -3.51 12.35 -1.69
CA LEU A 74 -2.71 11.63 -0.69
C LEU A 74 -3.43 11.64 0.67
N GLN A 75 -4.01 12.77 1.05
CA GLN A 75 -4.83 12.86 2.25
C GLN A 75 -6.06 11.94 2.15
N ALA A 76 -6.77 11.96 1.01
CA ALA A 76 -7.91 11.07 0.79
C ALA A 76 -7.52 9.59 0.84
N TYR A 77 -6.36 9.25 0.29
CA TYR A 77 -5.81 7.90 0.37
C TYR A 77 -5.63 7.45 1.82
N PHE A 78 -4.93 8.22 2.67
CA PHE A 78 -4.73 7.83 4.06
C PHE A 78 -6.01 7.92 4.91
N ASN A 79 -6.92 8.86 4.62
CA ASN A 79 -8.24 8.92 5.26
C ASN A 79 -9.05 7.62 5.05
N SER A 80 -8.81 6.88 3.95
CA SER A 80 -9.45 5.58 3.71
C SER A 80 -8.82 4.41 4.48
N ARG A 81 -7.68 4.62 5.16
CA ARG A 81 -6.98 3.57 5.90
C ARG A 81 -7.54 3.47 7.32
N PRO A 82 -7.96 2.28 7.78
CA PRO A 82 -8.60 2.12 9.09
C PRO A 82 -7.65 2.41 10.27
N TRP A 83 -6.34 2.30 10.06
CA TRP A 83 -5.30 2.55 11.06
C TRP A 83 -4.87 4.02 11.16
N TYR A 84 -5.22 4.86 10.19
CA TYR A 84 -4.74 6.25 10.14
C TYR A 84 -5.54 7.16 11.09
N ARG A 85 -4.83 7.94 11.90
CA ARG A 85 -5.40 8.90 12.86
C ARG A 85 -4.66 10.24 12.72
N PRO A 86 -5.12 11.16 11.86
CA PRO A 86 -4.46 12.45 11.69
C PRO A 86 -4.56 13.29 12.97
N HIS A 87 -3.49 14.01 13.31
CA HIS A 87 -3.52 15.01 14.37
C HIS A 87 -2.62 16.20 14.05
N ALA A 88 -3.02 17.38 14.54
CA ALA A 88 -2.34 18.64 14.23
C ALA A 88 -0.93 18.73 14.84
N ASP A 89 -0.69 18.02 15.95
CA ASP A 89 0.57 18.10 16.71
C ASP A 89 1.64 17.11 16.21
N TYR A 90 1.54 16.67 14.95
CA TYR A 90 2.55 15.80 14.34
C TYR A 90 3.91 16.51 14.25
N SER A 91 4.99 15.78 14.57
CA SER A 91 6.37 16.19 14.31
C SER A 91 7.21 15.00 13.85
N ASP A 92 8.18 15.24 12.95
CA ASP A 92 9.15 14.22 12.52
C ASP A 92 10.00 13.69 13.70
N ASP A 93 10.03 14.38 14.85
CA ASP A 93 10.69 13.91 16.08
C ASP A 93 10.01 12.67 16.68
N GLN A 94 8.75 12.41 16.34
CA GLN A 94 8.01 11.21 16.76
C GLN A 94 8.48 9.94 16.05
N LEU A 95 9.29 10.08 14.97
CA LEU A 95 9.80 8.95 14.21
C LEU A 95 10.81 8.13 15.01
N SER A 96 10.47 6.85 15.20
CA SER A 96 11.33 5.88 15.85
C SER A 96 12.59 5.56 15.02
N PRO A 97 13.61 4.92 15.62
CA PRO A 97 14.74 4.38 14.87
C PRO A 97 14.31 3.41 13.75
N VAL A 98 13.24 2.64 13.97
CA VAL A 98 12.67 1.73 12.96
C VAL A 98 12.10 2.51 11.79
N ASP A 99 11.35 3.60 12.05
CA ASP A 99 10.80 4.45 10.98
C ASP A 99 11.91 5.04 10.12
N LYS A 100 12.96 5.59 10.75
CA LYS A 100 14.12 6.15 10.06
C LYS A 100 14.85 5.09 9.21
N ARG A 101 14.93 3.85 9.70
CA ARG A 101 15.47 2.72 8.93
C ARG A 101 14.58 2.37 7.74
N ASN A 102 13.27 2.28 7.94
CA ASN A 102 12.30 1.95 6.89
C ASN A 102 12.29 3.02 5.79
N ILE A 103 12.43 4.32 6.12
CA ILE A 103 12.58 5.40 5.14
C ILE A 103 13.77 5.12 4.22
N LYS A 104 14.94 4.77 4.77
CA LYS A 104 16.14 4.45 3.99
C LYS A 104 15.93 3.23 3.09
N ILE A 105 15.25 2.20 3.58
CA ILE A 105 14.97 0.98 2.80
C ILE A 105 14.04 1.28 1.62
N VAL A 106 12.98 2.05 1.85
CA VAL A 106 12.06 2.45 0.77
C VAL A 106 12.76 3.35 -0.24
N GLN A 107 13.59 4.30 0.20
CA GLN A 107 14.39 5.15 -0.68
C GLN A 107 15.38 4.36 -1.53
N ALA A 108 16.03 3.34 -0.97
CA ALA A 108 16.92 2.47 -1.73
C ALA A 108 16.16 1.70 -2.83
N ALA A 109 14.93 1.23 -2.53
CA ALA A 109 14.08 0.59 -3.52
C ALA A 109 13.64 1.56 -4.62
N GLU A 110 13.30 2.81 -4.28
CA GLU A 110 12.92 3.84 -5.27
C GLU A 110 14.04 4.20 -6.23
N LEU A 111 15.31 4.16 -5.78
CA LEU A 111 16.49 4.39 -6.62
C LEU A 111 16.83 3.23 -7.56
N SER A 112 16.22 2.07 -7.34
CA SER A 112 16.50 0.84 -8.11
C SER A 112 15.44 0.56 -9.20
N LEU A 113 14.49 1.48 -9.39
CA LEU A 113 13.44 1.43 -10.43
C LEU A 113 13.86 2.19 -11.69
#